data_AF-A0A240ENJ7-F1
#
_entry.id   AF-A0A240ENJ7-F1
#
_cell.length_a   1.000
_cell.length_b   1.000
_cell.length_c   1.000
_cell.angle_alpha   90.00
_cell.angle_beta   90.00
_cell.angle_gamma   90.00
#
_symmetry.space_group_name_H-M   'P 1'
#
loop_
_entity.id
_entity.type
_entity.pdbx_description
1 polymer ?
#
loop_
_entity_poly.entity_id
_entity_poly.type
_entity_poly.pdbx_seq_one_letter_code
_entity_poly.pdbx_strand_id
1 'polypeptide(L)'
;MLLSQFGESYIIAYGLTANVGVFALFVIVGINQACQPIISFNHGANLPERVRSTLKLGLVTSIGSGLLFLTVIGLLSETVAPLYLGENNELVELSATALLFFFYATPLMGLNLVVANLFQAIAKPNQATLISLARGFVFVALGIILLPNLFPKNGIWASILFAEGMSAIISLFLLSMFLRRQKLAVASV
;
A
#
# COMPACT_ATOMS: atom_id res chain seq x y z
N MET A 1 -9.94 14.82 15.88
CA MET A 1 -9.09 15.64 16.78
C MET A 1 -7.82 16.18 16.11
N LEU A 2 -7.12 15.45 15.24
CA LEU A 2 -5.99 16.02 14.45
C LEU A 2 -6.45 16.70 13.13
N LEU A 3 -7.39 16.10 12.39
CA LEU A 3 -7.91 16.70 11.15
C LEU A 3 -8.72 18.00 11.38
N SER A 4 -9.28 18.20 12.58
CA SER A 4 -9.97 19.45 12.95
C SER A 4 -9.03 20.65 13.10
N GLN A 5 -7.71 20.43 13.18
CA GLN A 5 -6.71 21.51 13.17
C GLN A 5 -6.39 22.02 11.76
N PHE A 6 -6.65 21.21 10.72
CA PHE A 6 -6.39 21.58 9.32
C PHE A 6 -7.62 22.16 8.61
N GLY A 7 -8.81 22.06 9.22
CA GLY A 7 -10.06 22.60 8.69
C GLY A 7 -11.00 21.52 8.14
N GLU A 8 -12.30 21.82 8.15
CA GLU A 8 -13.38 20.91 7.74
C GLU A 8 -13.18 20.38 6.30
N SER A 9 -12.61 21.20 5.41
CA SER A 9 -12.25 20.86 4.04
C SER A 9 -11.31 19.65 3.90
N TYR A 10 -10.33 19.49 4.80
CA TYR A 10 -9.41 18.35 4.78
C TYR A 10 -10.07 17.05 5.24
N ILE A 11 -11.02 17.14 6.19
CA ILE A 11 -11.80 15.99 6.64
C ILE A 11 -12.67 15.47 5.50
N ILE A 12 -13.32 16.39 4.78
CA ILE A 12 -14.19 16.08 3.64
C ILE A 12 -13.37 15.41 2.52
N ALA A 13 -12.22 15.99 2.15
CA ALA A 13 -11.34 15.42 1.12
C ALA A 13 -10.78 14.05 1.50
N TYR A 14 -10.40 13.86 2.77
CA TYR A 14 -9.98 12.55 3.27
C TYR A 14 -11.11 11.52 3.21
N GLY A 15 -12.34 11.91 3.58
CA GLY A 15 -13.50 11.04 3.51
C GLY A 15 -13.78 10.54 2.10
N LEU A 16 -13.73 11.43 1.10
CA LEU A 16 -13.83 11.03 -0.32
C LEU A 16 -12.72 10.06 -0.70
N THR A 17 -11.47 10.41 -0.40
CA THR A 17 -10.29 9.60 -0.74
C THR A 17 -10.37 8.21 -0.10
N ALA A 18 -10.81 8.12 1.16
CA ALA A 18 -10.99 6.85 1.85
C ALA A 18 -12.08 5.99 1.20
N ASN A 19 -13.23 6.57 0.86
CA ASN A 19 -14.32 5.85 0.22
C ASN A 19 -13.91 5.26 -1.13
N VAL A 20 -13.22 6.04 -1.97
CA VAL A 20 -12.72 5.57 -3.26
C VAL A 20 -11.56 4.58 -3.06
N GLY A 21 -10.66 4.86 -2.12
CA GLY A 21 -9.48 4.05 -1.82
C GLY A 21 -9.79 2.66 -1.26
N VAL A 22 -10.91 2.49 -0.55
CA VAL A 22 -11.36 1.19 -0.02
C VAL A 22 -11.58 0.16 -1.14
N PHE A 23 -12.07 0.57 -2.31
CA PHE A 23 -12.20 -0.34 -3.45
C PHE A 23 -10.85 -0.90 -3.91
N ALA A 24 -9.85 -0.03 -4.05
CA ALA A 24 -8.51 -0.44 -4.43
C ALA A 24 -7.87 -1.33 -3.36
N LEU A 25 -8.05 -0.98 -2.08
CA LEU A 25 -7.58 -1.77 -0.96
C LEU A 25 -8.20 -3.18 -0.96
N PHE A 26 -9.52 -3.32 -1.18
CA PHE A 26 -10.17 -4.63 -1.18
C PHE A 26 -9.72 -5.52 -2.33
N VAL A 27 -9.47 -4.97 -3.52
CA VAL A 27 -8.91 -5.77 -4.62
C VAL A 27 -7.53 -6.31 -4.26
N ILE A 28 -6.66 -5.46 -3.71
CA ILE A 28 -5.34 -5.87 -3.26
C ILE A 28 -5.43 -6.91 -2.14
N VAL A 29 -6.28 -6.69 -1.14
CA VAL A 29 -6.50 -7.65 -0.05
C VAL A 29 -7.02 -8.97 -0.59
N GLY A 30 -7.93 -8.97 -1.57
CA GLY A 30 -8.43 -10.17 -2.24
C GLY A 30 -7.33 -11.00 -2.90
N ILE A 31 -6.40 -10.35 -3.62
CA ILE A 31 -5.23 -11.00 -4.22
C ILE A 31 -4.36 -11.64 -3.12
N ASN A 32 -4.15 -10.94 -2.01
CA ASN A 32 -3.35 -11.42 -0.89
C ASN A 32 -3.98 -12.63 -0.20
N GLN A 33 -5.29 -12.58 0.05
CA GLN A 33 -6.01 -13.71 0.65
C GLN A 33 -6.03 -14.94 -0.26
N ALA A 34 -6.05 -14.76 -1.58
CA ALA A 34 -5.92 -15.87 -2.53
C ALA A 34 -4.52 -16.49 -2.52
N CYS A 35 -3.47 -15.67 -2.38
CA CYS A 35 -2.09 -16.15 -2.34
C CYS A 35 -1.74 -16.88 -1.04
N GLN A 36 -2.30 -16.45 0.10
CA GLN A 36 -1.94 -16.94 1.43
C GLN A 36 -2.03 -18.47 1.61
N PRO A 37 -3.16 -19.15 1.32
CA PRO A 37 -3.27 -20.59 1.51
C PRO A 37 -2.37 -21.36 0.54
N ILE A 38 -2.21 -20.86 -0.70
CA ILE A 38 -1.34 -21.47 -1.71
C ILE A 38 0.11 -21.42 -1.23
N ILE A 39 0.57 -20.28 -0.72
CA ILE A 39 1.92 -20.13 -0.17
C ILE A 39 2.09 -21.01 1.07
N SER A 40 1.15 -20.99 2.01
CA SER A 40 1.24 -21.77 3.25
C SER A 40 1.33 -23.27 2.97
N PHE A 41 0.47 -23.80 2.09
CA PHE A 41 0.49 -25.21 1.70
C PHE A 41 1.79 -25.61 1.01
N ASN A 42 2.23 -24.86 -0.01
CA ASN A 42 3.46 -25.19 -0.74
C ASN A 42 4.72 -25.03 0.14
N HIS A 43 4.69 -24.11 1.11
CA HIS A 43 5.76 -23.99 2.09
C HIS A 43 5.80 -25.21 3.02
N GLY A 44 4.66 -25.66 3.54
CA GLY A 44 4.57 -26.87 4.36
C GLY A 44 4.95 -28.15 3.59
N ALA A 45 4.71 -28.19 2.28
CA ALA A 45 5.10 -29.28 1.40
C ALA A 45 6.57 -29.23 0.93
N ASN A 46 7.39 -28.28 1.42
CA ASN A 46 8.78 -28.08 0.98
C ASN A 46 8.94 -27.87 -0.53
N LEU A 47 8.01 -27.14 -1.17
CA LEU A 47 8.04 -26.81 -2.60
C LEU A 47 8.43 -25.33 -2.82
N PRO A 48 9.71 -24.94 -2.64
CA PRO A 48 10.13 -23.54 -2.65
C PRO A 48 9.94 -22.86 -4.02
N GLU A 49 10.00 -23.61 -5.12
CA GLU A 49 9.74 -23.06 -6.46
C GLU A 49 8.30 -22.62 -6.62
N ARG A 50 7.34 -23.43 -6.14
CA ARG A 50 5.91 -23.07 -6.19
C ARG A 50 5.61 -21.85 -5.33
N VAL A 51 6.23 -21.74 -4.15
CA VAL A 51 6.14 -20.53 -3.31
C VAL A 51 6.62 -19.29 -4.08
N ARG A 52 7.76 -19.38 -4.78
CA ARG A 52 8.29 -18.25 -5.57
C ARG A 52 7.37 -17.90 -6.74
N SER A 53 6.82 -18.89 -7.43
CA SER A 53 5.89 -18.67 -8.55
C SER A 53 4.60 -17.99 -8.09
N THR A 54 4.00 -18.46 -6.98
CA THR A 54 2.81 -17.81 -6.40
C THR A 54 3.12 -16.40 -5.92
N LEU A 55 4.25 -16.20 -5.25
CA LEU A 55 4.69 -14.87 -4.81
C LEU A 55 4.89 -13.92 -5.98
N LYS A 56 5.55 -14.37 -7.06
CA LYS A 56 5.76 -13.56 -8.27
C LYS A 56 4.43 -13.20 -8.90
N LEU A 57 3.51 -14.15 -9.00
CA LEU A 57 2.16 -13.90 -9.53
C LEU A 57 1.42 -12.88 -8.67
N GLY A 58 1.41 -13.05 -7.34
CA GLY A 58 0.78 -12.12 -6.40
C GLY A 58 1.37 -10.71 -6.47
N LEU A 59 2.70 -10.58 -6.57
CA LEU A 59 3.37 -9.28 -6.74
C LEU A 59 2.97 -8.62 -8.06
N VAL A 60 3.03 -9.35 -9.17
CA VAL A 60 2.69 -8.81 -10.49
C VAL A 60 1.23 -8.39 -10.56
N THR A 61 0.31 -9.22 -10.06
CA THR A 61 -1.13 -8.90 -10.09
C THR A 61 -1.49 -7.78 -9.12
N SER A 62 -0.87 -7.73 -7.93
CA SER A 62 -1.15 -6.69 -6.94
C SER A 62 -0.55 -5.33 -7.31
N ILE A 63 0.66 -5.29 -7.85
CA ILE A 63 1.26 -4.04 -8.34
C ILE A 63 0.54 -3.61 -9.63
N GLY A 64 0.23 -4.56 -10.51
CA GLY A 64 -0.52 -4.32 -11.74
C GLY A 64 -1.91 -3.75 -11.48
N SER A 65 -2.65 -4.29 -10.50
CA SER A 65 -3.95 -3.72 -10.11
C SER A 65 -3.80 -2.32 -9.52
N GLY A 66 -2.77 -2.06 -8.71
CA GLY A 66 -2.46 -0.73 -8.20
C GLY A 66 -2.14 0.28 -9.31
N LEU A 67 -1.35 -0.11 -10.32
CA LEU A 67 -1.06 0.73 -11.49
C LEU A 67 -2.30 0.99 -12.34
N LEU A 68 -3.16 -0.02 -12.50
CA LEU A 68 -4.44 0.13 -13.20
C LEU A 68 -5.33 1.13 -12.48
N PHE A 69 -5.47 1.01 -11.16
CA PHE A 69 -6.23 1.97 -10.35
C PHE A 69 -5.64 3.39 -10.42
N LEU A 70 -4.31 3.52 -10.35
CA LEU A 70 -3.64 4.81 -10.54
C LEU A 70 -3.95 5.42 -11.90
N THR A 71 -3.94 4.62 -12.97
CA THR A 71 -4.24 5.11 -14.32
C THR A 71 -5.70 5.54 -14.43
N VAL A 72 -6.63 4.72 -13.95
CA VAL A 72 -8.06 4.99 -13.98
C VAL A 72 -8.37 6.27 -13.20
N ILE A 73 -7.90 6.37 -11.95
CA ILE A 73 -8.17 7.56 -11.12
C ILE A 73 -7.41 8.78 -11.59
N GLY A 74 -6.20 8.63 -12.15
CA GLY A 74 -5.49 9.75 -12.77
C GLY A 74 -6.34 10.42 -13.87
N LEU A 75 -6.98 9.61 -14.72
CA LEU A 75 -7.85 10.08 -15.80
C LEU A 75 -9.24 10.56 -15.34
N LEU A 76 -9.74 10.05 -14.22
CA LEU A 76 -11.08 10.32 -13.71
C LEU A 76 -11.11 11.29 -12.52
N SER A 77 -9.96 11.69 -11.96
CA SER A 77 -9.87 12.51 -10.74
C SER A 77 -10.60 13.85 -10.87
N GLU A 78 -10.46 14.50 -12.03
CA GLU A 78 -11.14 15.77 -12.35
C GLU A 78 -12.66 15.61 -12.53
N THR A 79 -13.15 14.39 -12.80
CA THR A 79 -14.59 14.08 -12.98
C THR A 79 -15.24 13.54 -11.70
N VAL A 80 -14.48 12.79 -10.89
CA VAL A 80 -14.97 12.13 -9.66
C VAL A 80 -15.09 13.12 -8.51
N ALA A 81 -14.18 14.09 -8.40
CA ALA A 81 -14.21 15.07 -7.33
C ALA A 81 -15.46 15.99 -7.38
N PRO A 82 -15.88 16.54 -8.55
CA PRO A 82 -17.12 17.31 -8.66
C PRO A 82 -18.38 16.48 -8.40
N LEU A 83 -18.39 15.20 -8.80
CA LEU A 83 -19.53 14.28 -8.60
C LEU A 83 -19.84 14.02 -7.12
N TYR A 84 -18.82 14.07 -6.26
CA TYR A 84 -18.97 13.84 -4.82
C TYR A 84 -19.13 15.13 -3.99
N LEU A 85 -18.64 16.28 -4.48
CA LEU A 85 -18.50 17.51 -3.69
C LEU A 85 -19.29 18.72 -4.22
N GLY A 86 -19.89 18.63 -5.41
CA GLY A 86 -20.55 19.76 -6.07
C GLY A 86 -19.56 20.79 -6.67
N GLU A 87 -20.02 22.01 -6.96
CA GLU A 87 -19.26 23.05 -7.69
C GLU A 87 -18.31 23.91 -6.81
N ASN A 88 -17.91 23.44 -5.62
CA ASN A 88 -16.91 24.16 -4.82
C ASN A 88 -15.50 23.89 -5.35
N ASN A 89 -15.01 24.78 -6.23
CA ASN A 89 -13.75 24.64 -6.96
C ASN A 89 -12.53 24.32 -6.05
N GLU A 90 -12.43 24.96 -4.88
CA GLU A 90 -11.30 24.77 -3.95
C GLU A 90 -11.31 23.39 -3.25
N LEU A 91 -12.50 22.87 -2.90
CA LEU A 91 -12.65 21.54 -2.29
C LEU A 91 -12.39 20.43 -3.31
N VAL A 92 -12.78 20.65 -4.55
CA VAL A 92 -12.55 19.73 -5.68
C VAL A 92 -11.06 19.58 -5.93
N GLU A 93 -10.31 20.68 -6.03
CA GLU A 93 -8.86 20.65 -6.27
C GLU A 93 -8.09 19.96 -5.13
N LEU A 94 -8.46 20.26 -3.88
CA LEU A 94 -7.85 19.66 -2.70
C LEU A 94 -8.11 18.15 -2.63
N SER A 95 -9.33 17.72 -3.00
CA SER A 95 -9.70 16.30 -3.01
C SER A 95 -9.11 15.53 -4.17
N ALA A 96 -9.01 16.14 -5.36
CA ALA A 96 -8.31 15.57 -6.51
C ALA A 96 -6.82 15.33 -6.18
N THR A 97 -6.18 16.29 -5.51
CA THR A 97 -4.80 16.15 -5.03
C THR A 97 -4.67 15.00 -4.03
N ALA A 98 -5.55 14.92 -3.04
CA ALA A 98 -5.58 13.85 -2.05
C ALA A 98 -5.72 12.46 -2.69
N LEU A 99 -6.64 12.32 -3.65
CA LEU A 99 -6.86 11.11 -4.45
C LEU A 99 -5.58 10.72 -5.19
N LEU A 100 -4.95 11.64 -5.91
CA LEU A 100 -3.72 11.33 -6.65
C LEU A 100 -2.62 10.81 -5.73
N PHE A 101 -2.36 11.46 -4.60
CA PHE A 101 -1.34 11.00 -3.64
C PHE A 101 -1.63 9.60 -3.09
N PHE A 102 -2.90 9.31 -2.77
CA PHE A 102 -3.31 7.97 -2.34
C PHE A 102 -3.06 6.93 -3.43
N PHE A 103 -3.48 7.21 -4.66
CA PHE A 103 -3.35 6.27 -5.76
C PHE A 103 -1.91 6.07 -6.25
N TYR A 104 -1.04 7.07 -6.08
CA TYR A 104 0.40 6.90 -6.28
C TYR A 104 1.01 5.92 -5.27
N ALA A 105 0.45 5.84 -4.06
CA ALA A 105 0.89 4.93 -3.02
C ALA A 105 0.35 3.50 -3.20
N THR A 106 -0.75 3.32 -3.94
CA THR A 106 -1.42 2.01 -4.13
C THR A 106 -0.53 0.90 -4.70
N PRO A 107 0.33 1.11 -5.72
CA PRO A 107 1.25 0.07 -6.19
C PRO A 107 2.23 -0.40 -5.11
N LEU A 108 2.73 0.54 -4.28
CA LEU A 108 3.63 0.25 -3.16
C LEU A 108 2.88 -0.49 -2.04
N MET A 109 1.63 -0.10 -1.78
CA MET A 109 0.74 -0.80 -0.86
C MET A 109 0.54 -2.26 -1.27
N GLY A 110 0.35 -2.52 -2.57
CA GLY A 110 0.27 -3.86 -3.13
C GLY A 110 1.51 -4.71 -2.82
N LEU A 111 2.70 -4.17 -3.08
CA LEU A 111 3.97 -4.81 -2.74
C LEU A 111 4.06 -5.12 -1.23
N ASN A 112 3.78 -4.12 -0.39
CA ASN A 112 3.87 -4.26 1.07
C ASN A 112 2.93 -5.34 1.60
N LEU A 113 1.68 -5.39 1.11
CA LEU A 113 0.71 -6.39 1.52
C LEU A 113 1.10 -7.80 1.08
N VAL A 114 1.60 -7.98 -0.15
CA VAL A 114 2.05 -9.30 -0.65
C VAL A 114 3.24 -9.83 0.13
N VAL A 115 4.22 -8.97 0.43
CA VAL A 115 5.38 -9.38 1.24
C VAL A 115 4.97 -9.69 2.68
N ALA A 116 4.12 -8.88 3.30
CA ALA A 116 3.59 -9.18 4.63
C ALA A 116 2.78 -10.48 4.65
N ASN A 117 2.00 -10.76 3.60
CA ASN A 117 1.23 -11.99 3.45
C ASN A 117 2.13 -13.23 3.33
N LEU A 118 3.22 -13.14 2.55
CA LEU A 118 4.23 -14.19 2.47
C LEU A 118 4.76 -14.57 3.86
N PHE A 119 5.17 -13.57 4.65
CA PHE A 119 5.72 -13.83 5.99
C PHE A 119 4.69 -14.41 6.95
N GLN A 120 3.42 -14.02 6.85
CA GLN A 120 2.33 -14.66 7.60
C GLN A 120 2.14 -16.12 7.18
N ALA A 121 2.12 -16.40 5.87
CA ALA A 121 1.88 -17.73 5.32
C ALA A 121 2.98 -18.75 5.66
N ILE A 122 4.23 -18.30 5.84
CA ILE A 122 5.37 -19.14 6.21
C ILE A 122 5.66 -19.19 7.72
N ALA A 123 4.68 -18.83 8.55
CA ALA A 123 4.79 -18.80 10.02
C ALA A 123 5.95 -17.94 10.54
N LYS A 124 6.19 -16.80 9.88
CA LYS A 124 7.18 -15.77 10.28
C LYS A 124 6.47 -14.45 10.65
N PRO A 125 5.64 -14.46 11.70
CA PRO A 125 4.77 -13.33 12.03
C PRO A 125 5.55 -12.07 12.39
N ASN A 126 6.74 -12.18 12.98
CA ASN A 126 7.53 -11.00 13.40
C ASN A 126 7.89 -10.09 12.21
N GLN A 127 8.28 -10.68 11.07
CA GLN A 127 8.56 -9.91 9.86
C GLN A 127 7.28 -9.27 9.29
N ALA A 128 6.16 -9.99 9.30
CA ALA A 128 4.89 -9.45 8.83
C ALA A 128 4.38 -8.30 9.71
N THR A 129 4.47 -8.46 11.03
CA THR A 129 4.10 -7.44 12.01
C THR A 129 4.97 -6.20 11.87
N LEU A 130 6.29 -6.36 11.64
CA LEU A 130 7.19 -5.24 11.39
C LEU A 130 6.75 -4.42 10.17
N ILE A 131 6.41 -5.08 9.05
CA ILE A 131 5.92 -4.40 7.83
C ILE A 131 4.58 -3.71 8.12
N SER A 132 3.65 -4.39 8.78
CA SER A 132 2.33 -3.84 9.10
C SER A 132 2.40 -2.63 10.04
N LEU A 133 3.26 -2.67 11.06
CA LEU A 133 3.49 -1.55 11.99
C LEU A 133 4.20 -0.39 11.31
N ALA A 134 5.20 -0.67 10.47
CA ALA A 134 5.91 0.33 9.70
C ALA A 134 4.93 1.15 8.84
N ARG A 135 4.07 0.46 8.09
CA ARG A 135 3.11 1.07 7.17
C ARG A 135 1.93 1.71 7.88
N GLY A 136 1.36 1.04 8.87
CA GLY A 136 0.10 1.49 9.49
C GLY A 136 0.28 2.52 10.60
N PHE A 137 1.46 2.59 11.21
CA PHE A 137 1.67 3.40 12.41
C PHE A 137 2.95 4.23 12.36
N VAL A 138 4.13 3.58 12.29
CA VAL A 138 5.41 4.27 12.51
C VAL A 138 5.68 5.33 11.45
N PHE A 139 5.63 4.96 10.16
CA PHE A 139 5.94 5.92 9.10
C PHE A 139 4.78 6.86 8.80
N VAL A 140 3.54 6.49 9.10
CA VAL A 140 2.40 7.41 9.01
C VAL A 140 2.54 8.51 10.06
N ALA A 141 2.83 8.15 11.32
CA ALA A 141 3.02 9.13 12.39
C ALA A 141 4.22 10.05 12.09
N LEU A 142 5.36 9.48 11.68
CA LEU A 142 6.53 10.28 11.28
C LEU A 142 6.21 11.18 10.08
N GLY A 143 5.49 10.67 9.08
CA GLY A 143 5.09 11.41 7.90
C GLY A 143 4.23 12.62 8.25
N ILE A 144 3.20 12.43 9.06
CA ILE A 144 2.28 13.50 9.47
C ILE A 144 2.98 14.58 10.31
N ILE A 145 4.01 14.24 11.09
CA ILE A 145 4.73 15.21 11.92
C ILE A 145 5.80 15.96 11.10
N LEU A 146 6.51 15.27 10.20
CA LEU A 146 7.67 15.83 9.50
C LEU A 146 7.30 16.52 8.18
N LEU A 147 6.45 15.92 7.36
CA LEU A 147 6.22 16.39 5.98
C LEU A 147 5.44 17.69 5.89
N PRO A 148 4.44 18.00 6.73
CA PRO A 148 3.77 19.30 6.69
C PRO A 148 4.71 20.48 6.95
N ASN A 149 5.78 20.29 7.73
CA ASN A 149 6.79 21.31 7.96
C ASN A 149 7.68 21.57 6.73
N LEU A 150 7.88 20.55 5.89
CA LEU A 150 8.69 20.63 4.67
C LEU A 150 7.84 21.04 3.46
N PHE A 151 6.59 20.60 3.41
CA PHE A 151 5.64 20.84 2.33
C PHE A 151 4.29 21.32 2.92
N PRO A 152 4.12 22.63 3.12
CA PRO A 152 2.95 23.18 3.84
C PRO A 152 1.59 22.83 3.21
N LYS A 153 1.53 22.74 1.87
CA LYS A 153 0.29 22.48 1.14
C LYS A 153 -0.03 20.98 0.97
N ASN A 154 0.98 20.18 0.65
CA ASN A 154 0.81 18.78 0.25
C ASN A 154 1.39 17.78 1.25
N GLY A 155 1.99 18.23 2.34
CA GLY A 155 2.75 17.38 3.27
C GLY A 155 1.89 16.32 3.96
N ILE A 156 0.62 16.62 4.22
CA ILE A 156 -0.34 15.65 4.77
C ILE A 156 -0.60 14.54 3.76
N TRP A 157 -0.85 14.88 2.49
CA TRP A 157 -1.12 13.90 1.45
C TRP A 157 0.12 13.09 1.10
N ALA A 158 1.29 13.74 1.08
CA ALA A 158 2.57 13.08 0.86
C ALA A 158 2.95 12.10 1.99
N SER A 159 2.34 12.20 3.18
CA SER A 159 2.61 11.28 4.28
C SER A 159 2.25 9.84 3.95
N ILE A 160 1.19 9.61 3.15
CA ILE A 160 0.79 8.25 2.76
C ILE A 160 1.81 7.64 1.79
N LEU A 161 2.26 8.42 0.82
CA LEU A 161 3.26 7.98 -0.15
C LEU A 161 4.60 7.74 0.54
N PHE A 162 4.97 8.60 1.49
CA PHE A 162 6.15 8.41 2.34
C PHE A 162 6.05 7.12 3.17
N ALA A 163 4.91 6.88 3.82
CA ALA A 163 4.71 5.69 4.64
C ALA A 163 4.79 4.40 3.83
N GLU A 164 4.12 4.36 2.68
CA GLU A 164 4.17 3.21 1.78
C GLU A 164 5.56 3.01 1.16
N GLY A 165 6.23 4.10 0.78
CA GLY A 165 7.59 4.06 0.23
C GLY A 165 8.63 3.54 1.22
N MET A 166 8.64 4.06 2.44
CA MET A 166 9.55 3.59 3.50
C MET A 166 9.25 2.13 3.88
N SER A 167 7.98 1.77 3.94
CA SER A 167 7.56 0.38 4.18
C SER A 167 7.97 -0.54 3.03
N ALA A 168 7.91 -0.06 1.79
CA ALA A 168 8.35 -0.82 0.61
C ALA A 168 9.85 -1.11 0.65
N ILE A 169 10.67 -0.18 1.13
CA ILE A 169 12.10 -0.41 1.34
C ILE A 169 12.31 -1.56 2.33
N ILE A 170 11.62 -1.55 3.48
CA ILE A 170 11.69 -2.63 4.47
C ILE A 170 11.21 -3.95 3.87
N SER A 171 10.07 -3.95 3.18
CA SER A 171 9.49 -5.13 2.53
C SER A 171 10.46 -5.73 1.51
N LEU A 172 11.04 -4.92 0.63
CA LEU A 172 12.02 -5.35 -0.36
C LEU A 172 13.29 -5.91 0.29
N PHE A 173 13.78 -5.25 1.35
CA PHE A 173 14.93 -5.73 2.10
C PHE A 173 14.67 -7.12 2.70
N LEU A 174 13.56 -7.29 3.42
CA LEU A 174 13.18 -8.57 4.02
C LEU A 174 12.94 -9.66 2.97
N LEU A 175 12.28 -9.31 1.87
CA LEU A 175 12.03 -10.22 0.76
C LEU A 175 13.34 -10.69 0.11
N SER A 176 14.27 -9.76 -0.16
CA SER A 176 15.56 -10.09 -0.75
C SER A 176 16.38 -11.04 0.13
N MET A 177 16.34 -10.81 1.45
CA MET A 177 16.99 -11.68 2.44
C MET A 177 16.36 -13.07 2.45
N PHE A 178 15.03 -13.16 2.38
CA PHE A 178 14.30 -14.44 2.31
C PHE A 178 14.68 -15.22 1.04
N LEU A 179 14.66 -14.58 -0.13
CA LEU A 179 15.00 -15.22 -1.41
C LEU A 179 16.46 -15.69 -1.45
N ARG A 180 17.39 -14.92 -0.90
CA ARG A 180 18.81 -15.30 -0.79
C ARG A 180 18.98 -16.55 0.08
N ARG A 181 18.33 -16.60 1.25
CA ARG A 181 18.41 -17.78 2.14
C ARG A 181 17.86 -19.05 1.48
N GLN A 182 16.75 -18.96 0.74
CA GLN A 182 16.26 -20.12 0.00
C GLN A 182 17.21 -20.58 -1.11
N LYS A 183 17.87 -19.66 -1.84
CA LYS A 183 18.83 -20.06 -2.88
C LYS A 183 20.02 -20.83 -2.29
N LEU A 184 20.53 -20.38 -1.15
CA LEU A 184 21.63 -21.06 -0.45
C LEU A 184 21.24 -22.47 0.01
N ALA A 185 20.02 -22.64 0.54
CA ALA A 185 19.53 -23.94 1.00
C ALA A 185 19.30 -24.95 -0.14
N VAL A 186 18.98 -24.49 -1.35
CA VAL A 186 18.82 -25.35 -2.54
C VAL A 186 20.17 -25.69 -3.18
N ALA A 187 21.17 -24.80 -3.06
CA ALA A 187 22.52 -25.04 -3.59
C ALA A 187 23.38 -25.96 -2.71
N SER A 188 22.96 -26.23 -1.47
CA SER A 188 23.63 -27.11 -0.51
C SER A 188 23.08 -28.54 -0.48
N VAL A 189 22.14 -28.88 -1.37
CA VAL A 189 21.54 -30.22 -1.56
C VAL A 189 21.96 -30.74 -2.92
#